data_AF-A0A849UDP1-F1
#
_entry.id   AF-A0A849UDP1-F1
#
_cell.length_a   1.000
_cell.length_b   1.000
_cell.length_c   1.000
_cell.angle_alpha   90.00
_cell.angle_beta   90.00
_cell.angle_gamma   90.00
#
_symmetry.space_group_name_H-M   'P 1'
#
loop_
_entity.id
_entity.type
_entity.pdbx_description
1 polymer ?
#
loop_
_entity_poly.entity_id
_entity_poly.type
_entity_poly.pdbx_seq_one_letter_code
_entity_poly.pdbx_strand_id
1 'polypeptide(L)'
;MNSEQQPDNHHIFNEEEIIQPAQRGAWKWMLPLSIVLAATVYAAWYFNWHAKAVTTGVVLFATISHVFAWVVSIIALIPIIGPLIVKVLSIGLIWLLNAIGYLVSYVAIKRGYSKDVLTYRAVTIALITGIVIGFVLSSLLS
;
A
#
# COMPACT_ATOMS: atom_id res chain seq x y z
N MET A 1 -17.41 -7.83 65.00
CA MET A 1 -17.11 -6.78 64.00
C MET A 1 -16.30 -7.44 62.89
N ASN A 2 -16.96 -7.85 61.81
CA ASN A 2 -16.30 -8.34 60.60
C ASN A 2 -16.34 -7.20 59.58
N SER A 3 -15.19 -6.60 59.34
CA SER A 3 -14.98 -5.54 58.34
C SER A 3 -15.03 -6.14 56.94
N GLU A 4 -16.00 -5.70 56.15
CA GLU A 4 -16.15 -6.01 54.73
C GLU A 4 -14.90 -5.56 53.97
N GLN A 5 -14.14 -6.52 53.43
CA GLN A 5 -13.06 -6.25 52.49
C GLN A 5 -13.68 -5.87 51.14
N GLN A 6 -13.71 -4.58 50.86
CA GLN A 6 -13.99 -4.04 49.53
C GLN A 6 -12.94 -4.57 48.54
N PRO A 7 -13.33 -5.20 47.42
CA PRO A 7 -12.38 -5.72 46.44
C PRO A 7 -11.55 -4.56 45.86
N ASP A 8 -10.23 -4.78 45.79
CA ASP A 8 -9.28 -3.81 45.27
C ASP A 8 -9.30 -3.83 43.73
N ASN A 9 -10.10 -2.93 43.18
CA ASN A 9 -10.37 -2.85 41.74
C ASN A 9 -9.34 -1.96 41.00
N HIS A 10 -8.32 -1.42 41.70
CA HIS A 10 -7.38 -0.44 41.14
C HIS A 10 -6.48 -0.98 40.03
N HIS A 11 -6.49 -2.28 39.77
CA HIS A 11 -5.70 -2.90 38.69
C HIS A 11 -6.46 -3.02 37.36
N ILE A 12 -7.78 -2.80 37.33
CA ILE A 12 -8.60 -2.99 36.12
C ILE A 12 -8.71 -1.70 35.30
N PHE A 13 -8.59 -0.54 35.94
CA PHE A 13 -8.69 0.77 35.30
C PHE A 13 -7.48 1.61 35.65
N ASN A 14 -6.45 1.56 34.79
CA ASN A 14 -5.28 2.41 34.93
C ASN A 14 -5.57 3.76 34.26
N GLU A 15 -5.85 4.79 35.06
CA GLU A 15 -6.24 6.13 34.58
C GLU A 15 -5.17 6.74 33.66
N GLU A 16 -3.90 6.36 33.84
CA GLU A 16 -2.77 6.74 32.98
C GLU A 16 -2.90 6.20 31.54
N GLU A 17 -3.57 5.06 31.33
CA GLU A 17 -3.82 4.51 29.98
C GLU A 17 -4.92 5.29 29.25
N ILE A 18 -5.92 5.77 29.99
CA ILE A 18 -7.05 6.57 29.46
C ILE A 18 -6.59 7.98 29.06
N ILE A 19 -5.53 8.49 29.69
CA ILE A 19 -4.91 9.79 29.39
C ILE A 19 -3.61 9.63 28.58
N GLN A 20 -3.47 8.57 27.77
CA GLN A 20 -2.47 8.59 26.71
C GLN A 20 -2.92 9.59 25.63
N PRO A 21 -2.24 10.73 25.43
CA PRO A 21 -2.61 11.67 24.39
C PRO A 21 -2.42 10.97 23.03
N ALA A 22 -3.50 10.87 22.26
CA ALA A 22 -3.52 10.31 20.91
C ALA A 22 -2.24 10.69 20.15
N GLN A 23 -1.49 9.68 19.71
CA GLN A 23 -0.14 9.84 19.13
C GLN A 23 -0.12 10.96 18.09
N ARG A 24 0.47 12.11 18.46
CA ARG A 24 0.47 13.36 17.68
C ARG A 24 1.27 13.30 16.36
N GLY A 25 1.72 12.12 15.94
CA GLY A 25 2.50 11.89 14.72
C GLY A 25 1.68 11.46 13.49
N ALA A 26 0.44 10.99 13.68
CA ALA A 26 -0.38 10.43 12.59
C ALA A 26 -0.83 11.47 11.55
N TRP A 27 -0.83 12.76 11.90
CA TRP A 27 -1.26 13.85 11.03
C TRP A 27 -0.52 13.91 9.68
N LYS A 28 0.77 13.54 9.66
CA LYS A 28 1.58 13.54 8.44
C LYS A 28 1.06 12.55 7.39
N TRP A 29 0.41 11.48 7.82
CA TRP A 29 -0.18 10.44 6.96
C TRP A 29 -1.67 10.64 6.74
N MET A 30 -2.39 11.15 7.75
CA MET A 30 -3.81 11.45 7.65
C MET A 30 -4.09 12.62 6.69
N LEU A 31 -3.21 13.62 6.60
CA LEU A 31 -3.34 14.75 5.68
C LEU A 31 -3.33 14.36 4.19
N PRO A 32 -2.31 13.65 3.67
CA PRO A 32 -2.32 13.24 2.27
C PRO A 32 -3.48 12.28 1.97
N LEU A 33 -3.80 11.36 2.88
CA LEU A 33 -4.92 10.44 2.71
C LEU A 33 -6.27 11.18 2.62
N SER A 34 -6.48 12.18 3.50
CA SER A 34 -7.69 13.00 3.48
C SER A 34 -7.78 13.90 2.26
N ILE A 35 -6.65 14.42 1.76
CA ILE A 35 -6.61 15.16 0.49
C ILE A 35 -7.01 14.27 -0.69
N VAL A 36 -6.48 13.05 -0.77
CA VAL A 36 -6.84 12.08 -1.82
C VAL A 36 -8.33 11.72 -1.73
N LEU A 37 -8.85 11.50 -0.52
CA LEU A 37 -10.26 11.21 -0.30
C LEU A 37 -11.15 12.39 -0.71
N ALA A 38 -10.78 13.61 -0.32
CA ALA A 38 -11.49 14.83 -0.70
C ALA A 38 -11.48 15.05 -2.22
N ALA A 39 -10.34 14.81 -2.89
CA ALA A 39 -10.23 14.87 -4.35
C ALA A 39 -11.15 13.84 -5.03
N THR A 40 -11.27 12.64 -4.46
CA THR A 40 -12.14 11.58 -4.97
C THR A 40 -13.62 11.97 -4.85
N VAL A 41 -14.02 12.54 -3.71
CA VAL A 41 -15.39 13.05 -3.49
C VAL A 41 -15.68 14.22 -4.42
N TYR A 42 -14.72 15.14 -4.60
CA TYR A 42 -14.85 16.26 -5.52
C TYR A 42 -15.00 15.80 -6.97
N ALA A 43 -14.21 14.79 -7.41
CA ALA A 43 -14.35 14.21 -8.74
C ALA A 43 -15.75 13.59 -8.93
N ALA A 44 -16.26 12.86 -7.93
CA ALA A 44 -17.61 12.29 -7.99
C ALA A 44 -18.70 13.37 -8.14
N TRP A 45 -18.54 14.52 -7.47
CA TRP A 45 -19.40 15.68 -7.63
C TRP A 45 -19.26 16.32 -9.02
N TYR A 46 -18.04 16.56 -9.50
CA TYR A 46 -17.78 17.18 -10.79
C TYR A 46 -18.34 16.36 -11.96
N PHE A 47 -18.21 15.03 -11.90
CA PHE A 47 -18.72 14.11 -12.93
C PHE A 47 -20.23 13.79 -12.79
N ASN A 48 -20.96 14.41 -11.84
CA ASN A 48 -22.39 14.15 -11.58
C ASN A 48 -22.71 12.65 -11.47
N TRP A 49 -21.85 11.91 -10.77
CA TRP A 49 -21.96 10.47 -10.73
C TRP A 49 -23.23 10.07 -9.98
N HIS A 50 -24.17 9.39 -10.66
CA HIS A 50 -25.40 8.94 -10.02
C HIS A 50 -25.08 8.09 -8.79
N ALA A 51 -25.60 8.50 -7.62
CA ALA A 51 -25.32 7.83 -6.34
C ALA A 51 -25.50 6.32 -6.42
N LYS A 52 -26.53 5.84 -7.15
CA LYS A 52 -26.76 4.42 -7.41
C LYS A 52 -25.59 3.75 -8.15
N ALA A 53 -25.06 4.37 -9.21
CA ALA A 53 -23.95 3.80 -9.97
C ALA A 53 -22.67 3.73 -9.14
N VAL A 54 -22.39 4.76 -8.34
CA VAL A 54 -21.25 4.78 -7.42
C VAL A 54 -21.40 3.72 -6.34
N THR A 55 -22.54 3.67 -5.65
CA THR A 55 -22.77 2.68 -4.59
C THR A 55 -22.71 1.26 -5.14
N THR A 56 -23.32 0.98 -6.30
CA THR A 56 -23.23 -0.33 -6.94
C THR A 56 -21.79 -0.67 -7.32
N GLY A 57 -21.04 0.27 -7.89
CA GLY A 57 -19.62 0.07 -8.24
C GLY A 57 -18.76 -0.22 -7.01
N VAL A 58 -18.93 0.57 -5.94
CA VAL A 58 -18.20 0.38 -4.67
C VAL A 58 -18.57 -0.97 -4.04
N VAL A 59 -19.85 -1.35 -4.01
CA VAL A 59 -20.29 -2.63 -3.45
C VAL A 59 -19.75 -3.81 -4.27
N LEU A 60 -19.78 -3.73 -5.60
CA LEU A 60 -19.18 -4.74 -6.47
C LEU A 60 -17.69 -4.88 -6.22
N PHE A 61 -16.97 -3.75 -6.21
CA PHE A 61 -15.54 -3.74 -5.96
C PHE A 61 -15.21 -4.31 -4.58
N ALA A 62 -15.90 -3.85 -3.53
CA ALA A 62 -15.74 -4.33 -2.17
C ALA A 62 -16.02 -5.83 -2.05
N THR A 63 -17.07 -6.33 -2.70
CA THR A 63 -17.42 -7.76 -2.69
C THR A 63 -16.32 -8.59 -3.36
N ILE A 64 -15.84 -8.17 -4.52
CA ILE A 64 -14.75 -8.84 -5.24
C ILE A 64 -13.47 -8.84 -4.39
N SER A 65 -13.09 -7.68 -3.84
CA SER A 65 -11.94 -7.56 -2.96
C SER A 65 -12.06 -8.46 -1.73
N HIS A 66 -13.25 -8.55 -1.13
CA HIS A 66 -13.50 -9.39 0.04
C HIS A 66 -13.40 -10.88 -0.28
N VAL A 67 -13.95 -11.32 -1.42
CA VAL A 67 -13.80 -12.70 -1.90
C VAL A 67 -12.32 -13.02 -2.14
N PHE A 68 -11.59 -12.11 -2.77
CA PHE A 68 -10.16 -12.28 -3.01
C PHE A 68 -9.36 -12.38 -1.71
N ALA A 69 -9.64 -11.50 -0.75
CA ALA A 69 -9.04 -11.53 0.58
C ALA A 69 -9.32 -12.85 1.29
N TRP A 70 -10.56 -13.33 1.26
CA TRP A 70 -10.94 -14.62 1.86
C TRP A 70 -10.16 -15.80 1.25
N VAL A 71 -10.05 -15.85 -0.08
CA VAL A 71 -9.26 -16.88 -0.78
C VAL A 71 -7.79 -16.81 -0.37
N VAL A 72 -7.19 -15.62 -0.39
CA VAL A 72 -5.79 -15.43 0.02
C VAL A 72 -5.58 -15.80 1.49
N SER A 73 -6.51 -15.47 2.38
CA SER A 73 -6.45 -15.83 3.80
C SER A 73 -6.48 -17.34 4.02
N ILE A 74 -7.32 -18.08 3.30
CA ILE A 74 -7.33 -19.55 3.35
C ILE A 74 -6.00 -20.11 2.86
N ILE A 75 -5.49 -19.58 1.75
CA ILE A 75 -4.22 -20.02 1.18
C ILE A 75 -3.06 -19.74 2.15
N ALA A 76 -3.08 -18.58 2.83
CA ALA A 76 -2.06 -18.17 3.79
C ALA A 76 -2.02 -19.04 5.05
N LEU A 77 -3.12 -19.71 5.40
CA LEU A 77 -3.19 -20.67 6.50
C LEU A 77 -2.27 -21.88 6.27
N ILE A 78 -1.91 -22.16 5.02
CA ILE A 78 -1.01 -23.24 4.65
C ILE A 78 0.42 -22.67 4.59
N PRO A 79 1.31 -23.01 5.54
CA PRO A 79 2.63 -22.38 5.70
C PRO A 79 3.56 -22.58 4.49
N ILE A 80 3.32 -23.61 3.68
CA ILE A 80 4.09 -23.92 2.46
C ILE A 80 3.72 -22.96 1.31
N ILE A 81 2.51 -22.40 1.29
CA ILE A 81 2.07 -21.57 0.17
C ILE A 81 2.65 -20.16 0.22
N GLY A 82 2.94 -19.63 1.42
CA GLY A 82 3.61 -18.33 1.57
C GLY A 82 4.87 -18.20 0.70
N PRO A 83 5.86 -19.11 0.85
CA PRO A 83 7.05 -19.14 0.00
C PRO A 83 6.76 -19.32 -1.50
N LEU A 84 5.71 -20.06 -1.85
CA LEU A 84 5.32 -20.29 -3.26
C LEU A 84 4.74 -19.03 -3.90
N ILE A 85 3.87 -18.30 -3.21
CA ILE A 85 3.33 -17.02 -3.68
C ILE A 85 4.45 -16.03 -3.92
N VAL A 86 5.40 -15.90 -2.97
CA VAL A 86 6.56 -15.03 -3.14
C VAL A 86 7.37 -15.42 -4.37
N LYS A 87 7.61 -16.72 -4.61
CA LYS A 87 8.31 -17.19 -5.81
C LYS A 87 7.58 -16.85 -7.10
N VAL A 88 6.28 -17.12 -7.18
CA VAL A 88 5.47 -16.83 -8.39
C VAL A 88 5.40 -15.33 -8.66
N LEU A 89 5.14 -14.53 -7.62
CA LEU A 89 5.07 -13.07 -7.74
C LEU A 89 6.43 -12.49 -8.10
N SER A 90 7.53 -13.03 -7.55
CA SER A 90 8.89 -12.61 -7.90
C SER A 90 9.19 -12.88 -9.39
N ILE A 91 8.81 -14.04 -9.92
CA ILE A 91 8.98 -14.35 -11.36
C ILE A 91 8.20 -13.35 -12.23
N GLY A 92 6.95 -13.04 -11.84
CA GLY A 92 6.14 -12.02 -12.52
C GLY A 92 6.75 -10.62 -12.46
N LEU A 93 7.24 -10.22 -11.29
CA LEU A 93 7.91 -8.92 -11.10
C LEU A 93 9.22 -8.82 -11.89
N ILE A 94 10.00 -9.89 -11.97
CA ILE A 94 11.21 -9.94 -12.80
C ILE A 94 10.84 -9.75 -14.28
N TRP A 95 9.79 -10.41 -14.75
CA TRP A 95 9.27 -10.22 -16.12
C TRP A 95 8.79 -8.79 -16.37
N LEU A 96 8.07 -8.20 -15.43
CA LEU A 96 7.60 -6.81 -15.52
C LEU A 96 8.78 -5.83 -15.57
N LEU A 97 9.77 -6.00 -14.69
CA LEU A 97 10.96 -5.17 -14.65
C LEU A 97 11.77 -5.30 -15.94
N ASN A 98 11.85 -6.51 -16.50
CA ASN A 98 12.49 -6.76 -17.79
C ASN A 98 11.75 -6.05 -18.94
N ALA A 99 10.41 -6.14 -18.98
CA ALA A 99 9.59 -5.42 -19.94
C ALA A 99 9.77 -3.89 -19.84
N ILE A 100 9.88 -3.34 -18.63
CA ILE A 100 10.19 -1.93 -18.42
C ILE A 100 11.60 -1.60 -18.95
N GLY A 101 12.59 -2.45 -18.69
CA GLY A 101 13.95 -2.31 -19.22
C GLY A 101 13.98 -2.26 -20.75
N TYR A 102 13.21 -3.13 -21.41
CA TYR A 102 13.04 -3.10 -22.87
C TYR A 102 12.30 -1.85 -23.34
N LEU A 103 11.25 -1.41 -22.64
CA LEU A 103 10.50 -0.21 -22.99
C LEU A 103 11.38 1.04 -22.92
N VAL A 104 12.16 1.19 -21.86
CA VAL A 104 13.12 2.29 -21.68
C VAL A 104 14.18 2.24 -22.78
N SER A 105 14.74 1.06 -23.07
CA SER A 105 15.71 0.88 -24.14
C SER A 105 15.13 1.23 -25.52
N TYR A 106 13.90 0.82 -25.79
CA TYR A 106 13.18 1.12 -27.03
C TYR A 106 12.93 2.63 -27.19
N VAL A 107 12.45 3.31 -26.14
CA VAL A 107 12.23 4.77 -26.15
C VAL A 107 13.54 5.51 -26.41
N ALA A 108 14.64 5.03 -25.83
CA ALA A 108 15.94 5.66 -25.99
C ALA A 108 16.53 5.49 -27.40
N ILE A 109 16.37 4.31 -28.02
CA ILE A 109 16.73 4.09 -29.43
C ILE A 109 15.88 4.98 -30.34
N LYS A 110 14.57 5.05 -30.08
CA LYS A 110 13.64 5.87 -30.88
C LYS A 110 13.95 7.37 -30.81
N ARG A 111 14.54 7.84 -29.70
CA ARG A 111 14.97 9.24 -29.54
C ARG A 111 16.35 9.55 -30.13
N GLY A 112 17.03 8.59 -30.76
CA GLY A 112 18.31 8.84 -31.45
C GLY A 112 19.50 9.06 -30.51
N TYR A 113 19.40 8.68 -29.24
CA TYR A 113 20.55 8.73 -28.33
C TYR A 113 21.54 7.63 -28.71
N SER A 114 22.75 8.04 -29.13
CA SER A 114 23.84 7.17 -29.54
C SER A 114 24.07 6.05 -28.53
N LYS A 115 24.15 4.82 -29.04
CA LYS A 115 24.25 3.55 -28.27
C LYS A 115 25.37 3.52 -27.21
N ASP A 116 26.35 4.40 -27.32
CA ASP A 116 27.56 4.44 -26.50
C ASP A 116 27.32 4.97 -25.06
N VAL A 117 26.64 6.10 -24.92
CA VAL A 117 26.32 6.68 -23.59
C VAL A 117 25.15 5.97 -22.92
N LEU A 118 24.29 5.34 -23.72
CA LEU A 118 23.05 4.73 -23.26
C LEU A 118 23.29 3.37 -22.57
N THR A 119 24.25 2.59 -23.04
CA THR A 119 24.44 1.22 -22.56
C THR A 119 24.91 1.16 -21.10
N TYR A 120 25.74 2.11 -20.65
CA TYR A 120 26.26 2.09 -19.28
C TYR A 120 25.66 3.17 -18.38
N ARG A 121 25.49 4.40 -18.88
CA ARG A 121 25.00 5.52 -18.05
C ARG A 121 23.50 5.47 -17.89
N ALA A 122 22.74 5.18 -18.94
CA ALA A 122 21.29 5.08 -18.81
C ALA A 122 20.85 3.85 -18.01
N VAL A 123 21.58 2.73 -18.12
CA VAL A 123 21.37 1.56 -17.26
C VAL A 123 21.64 1.90 -15.79
N THR A 124 22.75 2.57 -15.49
CA THR A 124 23.05 3.03 -14.13
C THR A 124 22.00 4.01 -13.60
N ILE A 125 21.56 4.97 -14.42
CA ILE A 125 20.51 5.94 -14.03
C ILE A 125 19.17 5.22 -13.80
N ALA A 126 18.79 4.27 -14.64
CA ALA A 126 17.57 3.47 -14.46
C ALA A 126 17.64 2.61 -13.18
N LEU A 127 18.80 2.02 -12.91
CA LEU A 127 19.05 1.23 -11.70
C LEU A 127 18.95 2.11 -10.44
N ILE A 128 19.65 3.25 -10.42
CA ILE A 128 19.60 4.20 -9.29
C ILE A 128 18.17 4.72 -9.10
N THR A 129 17.47 5.07 -10.19
CA THR A 129 16.08 5.53 -10.12
C THR A 129 15.16 4.44 -9.54
N GLY A 130 15.31 3.19 -9.98
CA GLY A 130 14.55 2.06 -9.44
C GLY A 130 14.82 1.82 -7.95
N ILE A 131 16.09 1.87 -7.53
CA ILE A 131 16.48 1.73 -6.11
C ILE A 131 15.91 2.89 -5.27
N VAL A 132 15.99 4.13 -5.75
CA VAL A 132 15.46 5.31 -5.06
C VAL A 132 13.95 5.21 -4.91
N ILE A 133 13.22 4.83 -5.97
CA ILE A 133 11.77 4.62 -5.90
C ILE A 133 11.44 3.49 -4.90
N GLY A 134 12.17 2.38 -4.95
CA GLY A 134 11.99 1.28 -4.01
C GLY A 134 12.26 1.68 -2.56
N PHE A 135 13.30 2.47 -2.32
CA PHE A 135 13.62 3.01 -1.00
C PHE A 135 12.52 3.94 -0.48
N VAL A 136 12.02 4.85 -1.33
CA VAL A 136 10.91 5.74 -0.96
C VAL A 136 9.67 4.91 -0.64
N LEU A 137 9.27 3.97 -1.49
CA LEU A 137 8.11 3.11 -1.24
C LEU A 137 8.26 2.30 0.06
N SER A 138 9.44 1.74 0.32
CA SER A 138 9.74 1.03 1.56
C SER A 138 9.65 1.96 2.78
N SER A 139 10.20 3.16 2.68
CA SER A 139 10.15 4.17 3.74
C SER A 139 8.76 4.77 3.95
N LEU A 140 7.85 4.63 2.98
CA LEU A 140 6.45 5.01 3.16
C LEU A 140 5.60 3.89 3.79
N LEU A 141 6.08 2.64 3.72
CA LEU A 141 5.38 1.46 4.23
C LEU A 141 5.92 0.99 5.61
N SER A 142 7.16 1.36 5.95
CA SER A 142 7.80 1.22 7.27
C SER A 142 7.44 2.38 8.20
#